data_AF-A0A7J8K667-F1
#
_entry.id   AF-A0A7J8K667-F1
#
_cell.length_a   1.000
_cell.length_b   1.000
_cell.length_c   1.000
_cell.angle_alpha   90.00
_cell.angle_beta   90.00
_cell.angle_gamma   90.00
#
_symmetry.space_group_name_H-M   'P 1'
#
loop_
_entity.id
_entity.type
_entity.pdbx_description
1 polymer ?
#
loop_
_entity_poly.entity_id
_entity_poly.type
_entity_poly.pdbx_seq_one_letter_code
_entity_poly.pdbx_strand_id
1 'polypeptide(L)' 'MFARHAKRSTINTEDVKLLARRSNSLLRYITEKNEEIAQSNLERRAKKKKKLEDENKNSVEPAEESES' A
#
# COMPACT_ATOMS: atom_id res chain seq x y z
N MET A 1 -5.76 21.98 -11.15
CA MET A 1 -5.11 20.70 -10.77
C MET A 1 -6.04 19.93 -9.84
N PHE A 2 -6.21 18.61 -10.04
CA PHE A 2 -7.23 17.79 -9.37
C PHE A 2 -7.01 17.59 -7.86
N ALA A 3 -5.80 17.29 -7.41
CA ALA A 3 -5.49 17.15 -5.98
C ALA A 3 -5.86 18.41 -5.18
N ARG A 4 -5.48 19.60 -5.68
CA ARG A 4 -5.80 20.89 -5.06
C ARG A 4 -7.30 21.16 -5.00
N HIS A 5 -8.06 20.72 -6.00
CA HIS A 5 -9.54 20.83 -5.99
C HIS A 5 -10.16 19.99 -4.87
N ALA A 6 -9.57 18.83 -4.58
CA ALA A 6 -9.93 17.99 -3.45
C ALA A 6 -9.26 18.39 -2.12
N LYS A 7 -8.71 19.61 -2.01
CA LYS A 7 -7.98 20.12 -0.83
C LYS A 7 -6.80 19.23 -0.38
N ARG A 8 -6.20 18.50 -1.31
CA ARG A 8 -4.99 17.68 -1.08
C ARG A 8 -3.78 18.31 -1.74
N SER A 9 -2.61 18.14 -1.12
CA SER A 9 -1.31 18.42 -1.74
C SER A 9 -0.72 17.17 -2.42
N THR A 10 -1.06 15.99 -1.92
CA THR A 10 -0.62 14.70 -2.48
C THR A 10 -1.60 14.19 -3.54
N ILE A 11 -1.06 13.86 -4.72
CA ILE A 11 -1.81 13.29 -5.85
C ILE A 11 -2.17 11.83 -5.55
N ASN A 12 -3.40 11.44 -5.90
CA ASN A 12 -3.88 10.07 -5.76
C ASN A 12 -4.21 9.43 -7.13
N THR A 13 -4.64 8.17 -7.11
CA THR A 13 -4.98 7.40 -8.32
C THR A 13 -6.20 7.95 -9.04
N GLU A 14 -7.16 8.54 -8.30
CA GLU A 14 -8.37 9.13 -8.88
C GLU A 14 -8.05 10.38 -9.70
N ASP A 15 -7.10 11.20 -9.26
CA ASP A 15 -6.59 12.35 -10.01
C ASP A 15 -6.00 11.90 -11.37
N VAL A 16 -5.31 10.76 -11.39
CA VAL A 16 -4.70 10.19 -12.60
C VAL A 16 -5.76 9.57 -13.53
N LYS A 17 -6.74 8.86 -12.98
CA LYS A 17 -7.89 8.34 -13.77
C LYS A 17 -8.65 9.49 -14.42
N LEU A 18 -8.88 10.57 -13.69
CA LEU A 18 -9.57 11.76 -14.21
C LEU A 18 -8.77 12.45 -15.32
N LEU A 19 -7.44 12.43 -15.25
CA LEU A 19 -6.56 12.92 -16.32
C LEU A 19 -6.68 12.08 -17.60
N ALA A 20 -6.83 10.77 -17.47
CA ALA A 20 -6.92 9.83 -18.59
C ALA A 20 -8.30 9.73 -19.25
N ARG A 21 -9.33 10.40 -18.70
CA ARG A 21 -10.74 10.24 -19.10
C ARG A 21 -11.05 10.53 -20.57
N ARG A 22 -10.15 11.17 -21.30
CA ARG A 22 -10.39 11.64 -22.68
C ARG A 22 -10.44 10.48 -23.70
N SER A 23 -9.78 9.37 -23.41
CA SER A 23 -9.85 8.16 -24.23
C SER A 23 -10.33 6.99 -23.38
N ASN A 24 -11.43 6.36 -23.80
CA ASN A 24 -12.00 5.23 -23.07
C ASN A 24 -11.07 4.02 -23.03
N SER A 25 -10.34 3.74 -24.11
CA SER A 25 -9.36 2.64 -24.14
C SER A 25 -8.22 2.90 -23.16
N LEU A 26 -7.72 4.14 -23.09
CA LEU A 26 -6.67 4.53 -22.15
C LEU A 26 -7.16 4.49 -20.70
N LEU A 27 -8.37 5.00 -20.43
CA LEU A 27 -8.99 4.95 -19.10
C LEU A 27 -9.14 3.51 -18.59
N ARG A 28 -9.58 2.60 -19.46
CA ARG A 28 -9.73 1.18 -19.12
C ARG A 28 -8.38 0.54 -18.79
N TYR A 29 -7.38 0.76 -19.65
CA TYR A 29 -6.02 0.24 -19.44
C TYR A 29 -5.41 0.74 -18.12
N ILE A 30 -5.52 2.04 -17.82
CA ILE A 30 -4.98 2.62 -16.59
C ILE A 30 -5.70 2.08 -15.36
N THR A 31 -7.01 1.84 -15.44
CA THR A 31 -7.79 1.27 -14.34
C THR A 31 -7.34 -0.16 -14.04
N GLU A 32 -7.20 -1.00 -15.07
CA GLU A 32 -6.70 -2.38 -14.95
C GLU A 32 -5.30 -2.41 -14.31
N LYS A 33 -4.36 -1.58 -14.81
CA LYS A 33 -3.01 -1.48 -14.22
C LYS A 33 -3.01 -0.96 -12.80
N ASN A 34 -3.95 -0.09 -12.43
CA ASN A 34 -4.08 0.39 -11.06
C ASN A 34 -4.46 -0.74 -10.08
N GLU A 35 -5.35 -1.64 -10.49
CA GLU A 35 -5.77 -2.79 -9.70
C GLU A 35 -4.62 -3.79 -9.51
N GLU A 36 -3.86 -4.09 -10.58
CA GLU A 36 -2.65 -4.93 -10.50
C GLU A 36 -1.64 -4.39 -9.47
N ILE A 37 -1.37 -3.07 -9.50
CA ILE A 37 -0.46 -2.42 -8.56
C ILE A 37 -1.02 -2.45 -7.13
N ALA A 38 -2.33 -2.27 -6.96
CA ALA A 38 -2.97 -2.33 -5.66
C ALA A 38 -2.81 -3.72 -5.01
N GLN A 39 -3.00 -4.79 -5.76
CA GLN A 39 -2.75 -6.16 -5.32
C GLN A 39 -1.29 -6.38 -4.91
N SER A 40 -0.34 -5.92 -5.74
CA SER A 40 1.09 -6.01 -5.41
C SER A 40 1.45 -5.25 -4.12
N ASN A 41 0.86 -4.08 -3.91
CA ASN A 41 1.07 -3.29 -2.69
C ASN A 41 0.49 -3.96 -1.45
N LEU A 42 -0.66 -4.64 -1.56
CA LEU A 42 -1.22 -5.44 -0.48
C LEU A 42 -0.28 -6.59 -0.11
N GLU A 43 0.26 -7.30 -1.09
CA GLU A 43 1.24 -8.37 -0.87
C GLU A 43 2.51 -7.86 -0.17
N ARG A 44 3.05 -6.72 -0.62
CA ARG A 44 4.21 -6.08 0.02
C ARG A 44 3.93 -5.69 1.47
N ARG A 45 2.74 -5.15 1.74
CA ARG A 45 2.31 -4.81 3.12
C ARG A 45 2.16 -6.05 3.98
N ALA A 46 1.60 -7.14 3.45
CA ALA A 46 1.48 -8.41 4.16
C ALA A 46 2.86 -9.01 4.50
N LYS A 47 3.81 -8.98 3.55
CA LYS A 47 5.20 -9.40 3.78
C LYS A 47 5.88 -8.56 4.86
N LYS A 48 5.68 -7.24 4.87
CA LYS A 48 6.20 -6.35 5.93
C LYS A 48 5.59 -6.68 7.30
N LYS A 49 4.28 -6.92 7.38
CA LYS A 49 3.63 -7.34 8.63
C LYS A 49 4.20 -8.65 9.16
N LYS A 50 4.37 -9.66 8.30
CA LYS A 50 4.98 -10.94 8.68
C LYS A 50 6.40 -10.77 9.23
N LYS A 51 7.23 -9.95 8.58
CA LYS A 51 8.59 -9.67 9.09
C LYS A 51 8.58 -9.02 10.48
N LEU A 52 7.71 -8.03 10.70
CA LEU A 52 7.59 -7.37 12.00
C LEU A 52 7.06 -8.31 13.09
N GLU A 53 6.18 -9.25 12.74
CA GLU A 53 5.65 -10.25 13.67
C GLU A 53 6.70 -11.30 14.04
N ASP A 54 7.57 -11.66 13.09
CA ASP A 54 8.70 -12.58 13.29
C ASP A 54 9.81 -11.94 14.14
N GLU A 55 10.11 -10.66 13.89
CA GLU A 55 11.02 -9.85 14.72
C GLU A 55 10.49 -9.69 16.16
N ASN A 56 9.18 -9.52 16.32
CA ASN A 56 8.56 -9.41 17.65
C ASN A 56 8.59 -10.76 18.40
N LYS A 57 8.34 -11.88 17.71
CA LYS A 57 8.42 -13.22 18.33
C LYS A 57 9.84 -13.62 18.71
N ASN A 58 10.86 -13.23 17.94
CA ASN A 58 12.25 -13.45 18.31
C ASN A 58 12.75 -12.57 19.48
N SER A 59 11.98 -11.56 19.90
CA SER A 59 12.29 -10.73 21.07
C SER A 59 11.61 -11.20 22.36
N VAL A 60 10.74 -12.21 22.30
CA VAL A 60 9.99 -12.72 23.45
C VAL A 60 10.23 -14.22 23.59
N GLU A 61 11.31 -14.59 24.28
CA GLU A 61 11.47 -15.75 25.21
C GLU A 61 12.95 -15.87 25.64
N PRO A 62 13.30 -16.32 26.86
CA PRO A 62 12.69 -16.05 28.17
C PRO A 62 13.78 -15.64 29.20
N ALA A 63 13.63 -14.50 29.87
CA ALA A 63 14.44 -14.12 31.03
C ALA A 63 13.74 -14.55 32.32
N GLU A 64 13.61 -15.85 32.55
CA GLU A 64 13.35 -16.39 33.89
C GLU A 64 14.51 -17.32 34.24
N GLU A 65 15.62 -16.67 34.63
CA GLU A 65 16.80 -17.30 35.20
C GLU A 65 16.53 -17.50 36.71
N SER A 66 16.58 -18.77 37.11
CA SER A 66 16.95 -19.29 38.42
C SER A 66 17.61 -18.30 39.42
N GLU A 67 16.95 -18.05 40.55
CA GLU A 67 17.57 -17.74 41.85
C GLU A 67 16.66 -18.38 42.94
N SER A 68 17.04 -19.55 43.46
CA SER A 68 17.66 -19.79 44.79
C SER A 68 16.70 -19.68 45.98
#